data_AF-A0A8C2XXY0-F1
#
_entry.id   AF-A0A8C2XXY0-F1
#
_cell.length_a   1.000
_cell.length_b   1.000
_cell.length_c   1.000
_cell.angle_alpha   90.00
_cell.angle_beta   90.00
_cell.angle_gamma   90.00
#
_symmetry.space_group_name_H-M   'P 1'
#
loop_
_entity.id
_entity.type
_entity.pdbx_description
1 polymer ?
#
loop_
_entity_poly.entity_id
_entity_poly.type
_entity_poly.pdbx_seq_one_letter_code
_entity_poly.pdbx_strand_id
1 'polypeptide(L)'
;MLLGLSLPPNEEIEAMAAIYGEEWCVIDDCAKIFCIRISDDIDDPKWTLCLQVMLPNEYPGTAPPIYQLNAWCVGEALADLLSELRQNIGESILYLWVEKIRDVLIQKSQMTEPGPDVKKKTEEEDVECEDDLVLACQPENQVKTLDFDVSENRTEIEELPPIDHGIPITDRRSTFQAHLAPVVCPKQVKMVLAKLYENKKIASATHNIYAYRIYCEDKQTFLQDCEDDGETAAGGRLLHLMEILNVRDVMVVVSRVLLGPDRFKHINNCARNILVEKNYTNSPGNSLGSCG
;
A
#
# COMPACT_ATOMS: atom_id res chain seq x y z
N MET A 1 -13.37 27.41 4.12
CA MET A 1 -12.53 26.90 5.23
C MET A 1 -12.74 25.39 5.22
N LEU A 2 -11.90 24.67 4.48
CA LEU A 2 -12.01 23.22 4.27
C LEU A 2 -11.38 22.53 5.47
N LEU A 3 -12.19 21.87 6.31
CA LEU A 3 -11.69 20.98 7.35
C LEU A 3 -11.17 19.71 6.66
N GLY A 4 -9.85 19.47 6.79
CA GLY A 4 -9.24 18.22 6.34
C GLY A 4 -9.89 17.06 7.08
N LEU A 5 -10.48 16.14 6.33
CA LEU A 5 -11.08 14.92 6.86
C LEU A 5 -9.94 13.95 7.20
N SER A 6 -9.36 14.09 8.40
CA SER A 6 -8.71 12.97 9.08
C SER A 6 -9.77 12.00 9.57
N LEU A 7 -9.42 10.72 9.66
CA LEU A 7 -10.30 9.72 10.23
C LEU A 7 -10.60 10.08 11.68
N PRO A 8 -11.83 9.84 12.16
CA PRO A 8 -12.09 9.76 13.57
C PRO A 8 -11.10 8.77 14.21
N PRO A 9 -10.52 9.05 15.39
CA PRO A 9 -9.52 8.20 16.02
C PRO A 9 -9.90 6.72 16.10
N ASN A 10 -11.18 6.44 16.32
CA ASN A 10 -11.70 5.07 16.43
C ASN A 10 -11.67 4.32 15.09
N GLU A 11 -11.95 5.00 13.98
CA GLU A 11 -11.89 4.38 12.64
C GLU A 11 -10.44 4.05 12.26
N GLU A 12 -9.49 4.90 12.63
CA GLU A 12 -8.06 4.60 12.45
C GLU A 12 -7.62 3.39 13.29
N ILE A 13 -8.05 3.29 14.55
CA ILE A 13 -7.74 2.13 15.40
C ILE A 13 -8.30 0.83 14.81
N GLU A 14 -9.57 0.84 14.38
CA GLU A 14 -10.20 -0.33 13.76
C GLU A 14 -9.49 -0.75 12.47
N ALA A 15 -9.12 0.22 11.64
CA ALA A 15 -8.32 -0.01 10.45
C ALA A 15 -6.97 -0.65 10.79
N MET A 16 -6.23 -0.09 11.75
CA MET A 16 -4.94 -0.63 12.18
C MET A 16 -5.06 -2.07 12.71
N ALA A 17 -6.09 -2.35 13.53
CA ALA A 17 -6.34 -3.70 14.02
C ALA A 17 -6.65 -4.69 12.90
N ALA A 18 -7.38 -4.27 11.87
CA ALA A 18 -7.72 -5.11 10.72
C ALA A 18 -6.50 -5.39 9.81
N ILE A 19 -5.63 -4.41 9.59
CA ILE A 19 -4.44 -4.55 8.73
C ILE A 19 -3.41 -5.47 9.39
N TYR A 20 -3.07 -5.17 10.64
CA TYR A 20 -1.90 -5.75 11.30
C TYR A 20 -2.26 -6.99 12.12
N GLY A 21 -3.56 -7.24 12.38
CA GLY A 21 -4.03 -8.46 13.01
C GLY A 21 -3.26 -8.81 14.28
N GLU A 22 -2.52 -9.92 14.25
CA GLU A 22 -1.70 -10.40 15.37
C GLU A 22 -0.49 -9.51 15.72
N GLU A 23 -0.04 -8.67 14.77
CA GLU A 23 1.02 -7.68 15.00
C GLU A 23 0.50 -6.45 15.79
N TRP A 24 -0.82 -6.23 15.84
CA TRP A 24 -1.46 -5.15 16.62
C TRP A 24 -1.94 -5.65 17.98
N CYS A 25 -1.52 -4.97 19.05
CA CYS A 25 -1.89 -5.30 20.42
C CYS A 25 -2.47 -4.09 21.15
N VAL A 26 -3.65 -4.27 21.75
CA VAL A 26 -4.25 -3.28 22.65
C VAL A 26 -3.64 -3.46 24.04
N ILE A 27 -2.93 -2.44 24.52
CA ILE A 27 -2.29 -2.45 25.84
C ILE A 27 -3.25 -1.91 26.90
N ASP A 28 -3.89 -0.78 26.61
CA ASP A 28 -4.91 -0.16 27.45
C ASP A 28 -5.90 0.60 26.56
N ASP A 29 -7.10 0.06 26.38
CA ASP A 29 -8.13 0.69 25.54
C ASP A 29 -8.68 1.99 26.16
N CYS A 30 -8.74 2.08 27.49
CA CYS A 30 -9.22 3.27 28.19
C CYS A 30 -8.25 4.44 28.03
N ALA A 31 -6.95 4.16 28.12
CA ALA A 31 -5.89 5.15 27.90
C ALA A 31 -5.47 5.27 26.43
N LYS A 32 -6.12 4.52 25.51
CA LYS A 32 -5.82 4.46 24.08
C LYS A 32 -4.33 4.20 23.79
N ILE A 33 -3.79 3.19 24.47
CA ILE A 33 -2.42 2.71 24.33
C ILE A 33 -2.40 1.42 23.52
N PHE A 34 -1.63 1.43 22.44
CA PHE A 34 -1.51 0.33 21.49
C PHE A 34 -0.04 0.02 21.23
N CYS A 35 0.25 -1.21 20.82
CA CYS A 35 1.58 -1.64 20.44
C CYS A 35 1.51 -2.35 19.08
N ILE A 36 2.37 -1.97 18.15
CA ILE A 36 2.49 -2.58 16.83
C ILE A 36 3.87 -3.22 16.73
N ARG A 37 3.92 -4.51 16.40
CA ARG A 37 5.14 -5.22 16.02
C ARG A 37 5.39 -5.01 14.52
N ILE A 38 6.61 -4.63 14.17
CA ILE A 38 6.98 -4.27 12.81
C ILE A 38 8.26 -5.01 12.47
N SER A 39 8.24 -5.77 11.39
CA SER A 39 9.38 -6.56 10.91
C SER A 39 9.77 -6.19 9.48
N ASP A 40 11.02 -6.44 9.10
CA ASP A 40 11.50 -6.26 7.73
C ASP A 40 10.96 -7.31 6.74
N ASP A 41 10.68 -8.51 7.23
CA ASP A 41 10.09 -9.61 6.46
C ASP A 41 9.00 -10.32 7.27
N ILE A 42 8.07 -11.00 6.59
CA ILE A 42 6.94 -11.72 7.20
C ILE A 42 7.32 -13.17 7.54
N ASP A 43 8.10 -13.82 6.67
CA ASP A 43 8.42 -15.24 6.77
C ASP A 43 9.72 -15.48 7.55
N ASP A 44 10.73 -14.62 7.38
CA ASP A 44 12.03 -14.70 8.07
C ASP A 44 12.52 -13.31 8.55
N PRO A 45 11.94 -12.76 9.63
CA PRO A 45 12.26 -11.42 10.10
C PRO A 45 13.68 -11.34 10.69
N LYS A 46 14.59 -10.62 10.02
CA LYS A 46 15.95 -10.34 10.51
C LYS A 46 15.94 -9.19 11.51
N TRP A 47 15.03 -8.23 11.35
CA TRP A 47 14.86 -7.09 12.24
C TRP A 47 13.41 -6.93 12.64
N THR A 48 13.17 -6.86 13.96
CA THR A 48 11.85 -6.57 14.52
C THR A 48 11.92 -5.38 15.47
N LEU A 49 10.92 -4.52 15.41
CA LEU A 49 10.74 -3.35 16.26
C LEU A 49 9.31 -3.33 16.81
N CYS A 50 9.16 -2.92 18.08
CA CYS A 50 7.83 -2.64 18.64
C CYS A 50 7.63 -1.13 18.79
N LEU A 51 6.64 -0.60 18.09
CA LEU A 51 6.15 0.76 18.23
C LEU A 51 4.97 0.76 19.20
N GLN A 52 5.16 1.33 20.38
CA GLN A 52 4.05 1.62 21.29
C GLN A 52 3.57 3.05 21.03
N VAL A 53 2.27 3.24 20.90
CA VAL A 53 1.62 4.54 20.73
C VAL A 53 0.55 4.76 21.79
N MET A 54 0.40 6.01 22.22
CA MET A 54 -0.72 6.49 23.01
C MET A 54 -1.39 7.61 22.23
N LEU A 55 -2.70 7.51 22.04
CA LEU A 55 -3.49 8.49 21.31
C LEU A 55 -4.17 9.43 22.32
N PRO A 56 -3.69 10.67 22.47
CA PRO A 56 -4.36 11.64 23.33
C PRO A 56 -5.76 11.97 22.79
N ASN A 57 -6.64 12.50 23.62
CA ASN A 57 -8.01 12.85 23.22
C ASN A 57 -8.05 13.89 22.09
N GLU A 58 -7.00 14.69 21.97
CA GLU A 58 -6.83 15.74 20.97
C GLU A 58 -6.30 15.22 19.63
N TYR A 59 -5.91 13.95 19.55
CA TYR A 59 -5.51 13.30 18.29
C TYR A 59 -6.73 12.93 17.44
N PRO A 60 -6.64 12.98 16.09
CA PRO A 60 -5.57 13.56 15.28
C PRO A 60 -5.63 15.08 15.16
N GLY A 61 -6.68 15.73 15.67
CA GLY A 61 -7.01 17.12 15.37
C GLY A 61 -5.93 18.13 15.76
N THR A 62 -5.59 18.22 17.04
CA THR A 62 -4.68 19.26 17.58
C THR A 62 -3.45 18.71 18.30
N ALA A 63 -3.34 17.39 18.46
CA ALA A 63 -2.16 16.74 19.02
C ALA A 63 -1.74 15.53 18.17
N PRO A 64 -0.43 15.24 18.04
CA PRO A 64 0.06 14.00 17.43
C PRO A 64 -0.04 12.81 18.41
N PRO A 65 0.11 11.57 17.94
CA PRO A 65 0.30 10.41 18.81
C PRO A 65 1.57 10.57 19.65
N ILE A 66 1.52 10.11 20.89
CA ILE A 66 2.69 9.95 21.74
C ILE A 66 3.23 8.55 21.51
N TYR A 67 4.54 8.37 21.40
CA TYR A 67 5.10 7.06 21.09
C TYR A 67 6.31 6.71 21.95
N GLN A 68 6.57 5.41 22.02
CA GLN A 68 7.76 4.81 22.57
C GLN A 68 8.21 3.68 21.63
N LEU A 69 9.48 3.71 21.25
CA LEU A 69 10.08 2.66 20.44
C LEU A 69 10.89 1.76 21.36
N ASN A 70 10.52 0.48 21.41
CA ASN A 70 11.30 -0.52 22.10
C ASN A 70 12.19 -1.20 21.06
N ALA A 71 13.37 -0.62 20.83
CA ALA A 71 14.37 -1.15 19.91
C ALA A 71 15.74 -1.25 20.60
N TRP A 72 16.21 -2.49 20.82
CA TRP A 72 17.60 -2.76 21.20
C TRP A 72 18.58 -2.54 20.02
N CYS A 73 18.06 -2.42 18.79
CA CYS A 73 18.86 -2.62 17.58
C CYS A 73 18.79 -1.50 16.52
N VAL A 74 18.27 -0.31 16.80
CA VAL A 74 18.15 0.75 15.78
C VAL A 74 18.77 2.05 16.30
N GLY A 75 20.04 2.30 15.91
CA GLY A 75 20.83 3.50 16.23
C GLY A 75 20.42 4.75 15.44
N GLU A 76 21.38 5.49 14.86
CA GLU A 76 21.20 6.83 14.23
C GLU A 76 20.03 6.95 13.24
N ALA A 77 19.69 5.90 12.50
CA ALA A 77 18.55 5.86 11.57
C ALA A 77 17.19 6.11 12.24
N LEU A 78 17.08 5.89 13.55
CA LEU A 78 15.89 6.19 14.33
C LEU A 78 15.71 7.70 14.54
N ALA A 79 16.80 8.46 14.70
CA ALA A 79 16.73 9.89 15.01
C ALA A 79 16.11 10.72 13.86
N ASP A 80 16.48 10.41 12.62
CA ASP A 80 15.93 11.06 11.44
C ASP A 80 14.44 10.70 11.28
N LEU A 81 14.10 9.42 11.47
CA LEU A 81 12.71 8.95 11.49
C LEU A 81 11.89 9.70 12.55
N LEU A 82 12.37 9.76 13.79
CA LEU A 82 11.72 10.46 14.91
C LEU A 82 11.46 11.95 14.64
N SER A 83 12.33 12.59 13.86
CA SER A 83 12.17 14.00 13.46
C SER A 83 11.06 14.19 12.43
N GLU A 84 10.91 13.26 11.48
CA GLU A 84 9.88 13.28 10.44
C GLU A 84 8.50 12.92 10.99
N LEU A 85 8.43 12.01 11.96
CA LEU A 85 7.17 11.58 12.58
C LEU A 85 6.46 12.71 13.37
N ARG A 86 7.19 13.76 13.79
CA ARG A 86 6.66 14.87 14.61
C ARG A 86 5.77 15.89 13.86
N GLN A 87 5.69 15.86 12.53
CA GLN A 87 5.15 16.97 11.73
C GLN A 87 3.77 16.75 11.10
N ASN A 88 2.80 16.12 11.77
CA ASN A 88 1.50 15.82 11.15
C ASN A 88 0.32 16.01 12.12
N ILE A 89 0.02 17.26 12.46
CA ILE A 89 -1.19 17.62 13.22
C ILE A 89 -2.37 17.70 12.24
N GLY A 90 -3.50 17.10 12.61
CA GLY A 90 -4.73 17.07 11.82
C GLY A 90 -4.85 15.86 10.91
N GLU A 91 -3.90 14.92 10.93
CA GLU A 91 -3.87 13.72 10.08
C GLU A 91 -3.79 12.43 10.90
N SER A 92 -4.44 11.39 10.40
CA SER A 92 -4.31 10.01 10.88
C SER A 92 -3.04 9.38 10.30
N ILE A 93 -2.06 9.09 11.15
CA ILE A 93 -0.68 8.80 10.75
C ILE A 93 -0.13 7.46 11.25
N LEU A 94 -0.89 6.67 11.99
CA LEU A 94 -0.38 5.42 12.57
C LEU A 94 0.10 4.44 11.51
N TYR A 95 -0.69 4.26 10.45
CA TYR A 95 -0.32 3.42 9.32
C TYR A 95 0.96 3.94 8.64
N LEU A 96 1.02 5.26 8.38
CA LEU A 96 2.18 5.90 7.77
C LEU A 96 3.46 5.69 8.61
N TRP A 97 3.34 5.76 9.94
CA TRP A 97 4.45 5.53 10.86
C TRP A 97 4.96 4.09 10.79
N VAL A 98 4.04 3.13 10.86
CA VAL A 98 4.39 1.70 10.79
C VAL A 98 5.11 1.37 9.49
N GLU A 99 4.57 1.86 8.39
CA GLU A 99 5.11 1.65 7.05
C GLU A 99 6.48 2.30 6.85
N LYS A 100 6.68 3.51 7.35
CA LYS A 100 7.97 4.19 7.29
C LYS A 100 9.03 3.46 8.14
N ILE A 101 8.65 2.93 9.31
CA ILE A 101 9.52 2.08 10.12
C ILE A 101 9.89 0.82 9.34
N ARG A 102 8.91 0.15 8.72
CA ARG A 102 9.12 -1.05 7.90
C ARG A 102 10.12 -0.81 6.78
N ASP A 103 9.97 0.30 6.04
CA ASP A 103 10.91 0.69 4.97
C ASP A 103 12.36 0.83 5.49
N VAL A 104 12.54 1.40 6.69
CA VAL A 104 13.86 1.55 7.32
C VAL A 104 14.44 0.19 7.73
N LEU A 105 13.61 -0.72 8.25
CA LEU A 105 14.05 -2.07 8.61
C LEU A 105 14.49 -2.88 7.38
N ILE A 106 13.73 -2.77 6.28
CA ILE A 106 14.07 -3.40 4.98
C ILE A 106 15.38 -2.82 4.42
N GLN A 107 15.55 -1.50 4.42
CA GLN A 107 16.81 -0.89 3.95
C GLN A 107 18.00 -1.39 4.77
N LYS A 108 17.83 -1.52 6.09
CA LYS A 108 18.87 -2.04 6.97
C LYS A 108 19.18 -3.51 6.70
N SER A 109 18.17 -4.34 6.43
CA SER A 109 18.36 -5.76 6.13
C SER A 109 19.23 -5.95 4.89
N GLN A 110 18.95 -5.17 3.84
CA GLN A 110 19.69 -5.13 2.56
C GLN A 110 21.10 -4.56 2.68
N MET A 111 21.33 -3.58 3.56
CA MET A 111 22.67 -3.05 3.84
C MET A 111 23.55 -4.00 4.68
N THR A 112 22.94 -5.02 5.30
CA THR A 112 23.62 -5.98 6.18
C THR A 112 23.86 -7.33 5.49
N GLU A 113 23.97 -7.36 4.16
CA GLU A 113 24.50 -8.53 3.43
C GLU A 113 26.03 -8.61 3.56
N PRO A 114 26.62 -9.81 3.75
CA PRO A 114 28.06 -9.97 3.94
C PRO A 114 28.81 -9.77 2.61
N GLY A 115 29.47 -8.62 2.45
CA GLY A 115 30.53 -8.44 1.47
C GLY A 115 31.76 -9.31 1.79
N PRO A 116 32.61 -9.62 0.79
CA PRO A 116 33.55 -10.72 0.83
C PRO A 116 34.61 -10.58 1.92
N ASP A 117 34.91 -11.73 2.52
CA ASP A 117 35.91 -12.00 3.53
C ASP A 117 37.27 -11.33 3.22
N VAL A 118 37.75 -10.48 4.14
CA VAL A 118 39.15 -10.05 4.16
C VAL A 118 39.78 -10.42 5.51
N LYS A 119 40.24 -11.67 5.53
CA LYS A 119 41.56 -12.15 6.02
C LYS A 119 41.83 -12.01 7.52
N LYS A 120 41.76 -13.17 8.20
CA LYS A 120 42.84 -13.59 9.10
C LYS A 120 43.51 -14.85 8.54
N LYS A 121 44.79 -14.67 8.22
CA LYS A 121 45.80 -15.65 7.76
C LYS A 121 45.70 -17.00 8.48
N THR A 122 45.82 -18.10 7.73
CA THR A 122 46.96 -19.06 7.82
C THR A 122 47.07 -19.89 6.52
N GLU A 123 48.31 -20.02 6.04
CA GLU A 123 49.00 -20.95 5.12
C GLU A 123 48.20 -22.13 4.48
N GLU A 124 48.17 -22.21 3.14
CA GLU A 124 48.99 -23.05 2.22
C GLU A 124 48.39 -24.44 1.95
N GLU A 125 47.89 -24.67 0.72
CA GLU A 125 48.44 -25.64 -0.26
C GLU A 125 47.51 -25.83 -1.48
N ASP A 126 48.17 -26.13 -2.60
CA ASP A 126 47.74 -26.20 -4.01
C ASP A 126 46.52 -27.08 -4.32
N VAL A 127 45.85 -26.80 -5.45
CA VAL A 127 45.94 -27.57 -6.72
C VAL A 127 44.99 -26.94 -7.75
N GLU A 128 45.55 -26.49 -8.87
CA GLU A 128 44.86 -26.08 -10.11
C GLU A 128 44.31 -27.30 -10.86
N CYS A 129 43.15 -27.16 -11.52
CA CYS A 129 42.83 -27.89 -12.75
C CYS A 129 41.92 -27.03 -13.65
N GLU A 130 42.34 -26.87 -14.89
CA GLU A 130 41.74 -26.14 -16.00
C GLU A 130 40.65 -26.97 -16.75
N ASP A 131 40.09 -26.34 -17.78
CA ASP A 131 39.47 -26.88 -19.01
C ASP A 131 37.93 -27.07 -19.12
N ASP A 132 37.35 -26.11 -19.85
CA ASP A 132 36.76 -26.24 -21.20
C ASP A 132 35.37 -26.89 -21.47
N LEU A 133 34.56 -26.08 -22.19
CA LEU A 133 33.67 -26.39 -23.33
C LEU A 133 32.24 -26.99 -23.16
N VAL A 134 31.26 -26.12 -23.49
CA VAL A 134 30.10 -26.24 -24.41
C VAL A 134 29.19 -27.50 -24.39
N LEU A 135 27.86 -27.30 -24.22
CA LEU A 135 26.79 -27.43 -25.25
C LEU A 135 25.40 -27.73 -24.66
N ALA A 136 24.42 -26.94 -25.13
CA ALA A 136 22.96 -27.12 -25.29
C ALA A 136 22.17 -28.18 -24.49
N CYS A 137 21.03 -27.75 -23.96
CA CYS A 137 19.68 -28.06 -24.50
C CYS A 137 18.58 -27.62 -23.50
N GLN A 138 17.61 -26.82 -23.94
CA GLN A 138 16.26 -26.85 -23.36
C GLN A 138 15.61 -28.20 -23.73
N PRO A 139 14.59 -28.66 -23.00
CA PRO A 139 13.24 -28.25 -23.41
C PRO A 139 12.15 -28.19 -22.29
N GLU A 140 11.05 -27.51 -22.64
CA GLU A 140 9.66 -27.47 -22.13
C GLU A 140 9.28 -27.38 -20.63
N ASN A 141 8.57 -26.27 -20.31
CA ASN A 141 7.19 -26.19 -19.80
C ASN A 141 6.67 -27.23 -18.77
N GLN A 142 6.22 -26.72 -17.62
CA GLN A 142 4.85 -26.98 -17.13
C GLN A 142 4.37 -25.93 -16.11
N VAL A 143 3.51 -25.04 -16.62
CA VAL A 143 2.63 -24.14 -15.87
C VAL A 143 1.48 -24.97 -15.28
N LYS A 144 1.15 -24.79 -14.00
CA LYS A 144 -0.08 -25.32 -13.38
C LYS A 144 -1.01 -24.15 -13.05
N THR A 145 -1.88 -23.83 -13.99
CA THR A 145 -3.12 -23.08 -13.75
C THR A 145 -4.18 -24.03 -13.25
N LEU A 146 -4.89 -23.67 -12.18
CA LEU A 146 -6.05 -24.39 -11.69
C LEU A 146 -7.32 -23.71 -12.23
N ASP A 147 -8.01 -24.43 -13.11
CA ASP A 147 -9.35 -24.11 -13.61
C ASP A 147 -10.38 -24.39 -12.50
N PHE A 148 -11.29 -23.43 -12.29
CA PHE A 148 -12.53 -23.67 -11.56
C PHE A 148 -13.70 -23.24 -12.46
N ASP A 149 -14.39 -24.24 -12.99
CA ASP A 149 -15.55 -24.12 -13.85
C ASP A 149 -16.82 -24.13 -12.99
N VAL A 150 -17.58 -23.04 -12.97
CA VAL A 150 -19.02 -23.06 -12.65
C VAL A 150 -19.77 -21.95 -13.41
N SER A 151 -20.56 -22.41 -14.37
CA SER A 151 -21.93 -22.00 -14.74
C SER A 151 -22.17 -20.66 -15.45
N GLU A 152 -22.43 -20.79 -16.74
CA GLU A 152 -23.13 -19.84 -17.60
C GLU A 152 -24.51 -19.46 -17.04
N ASN A 153 -24.74 -18.17 -16.79
CA ASN A 153 -25.92 -17.44 -17.26
C ASN A 153 -25.82 -15.95 -16.93
N ARG A 154 -25.40 -15.16 -17.91
CA ARG A 154 -25.91 -13.82 -18.29
C ARG A 154 -24.94 -13.20 -19.29
N THR A 155 -25.25 -13.34 -20.58
CA THR A 155 -24.62 -12.55 -21.64
C THR A 155 -25.21 -11.14 -21.59
N GLU A 156 -24.89 -10.40 -20.52
CA GLU A 156 -24.93 -8.94 -20.59
C GLU A 156 -23.67 -8.56 -21.38
N ILE A 157 -23.84 -7.78 -22.45
CA ILE A 157 -22.71 -7.20 -23.17
C ILE A 157 -21.98 -6.33 -22.14
N GLU A 158 -20.88 -6.83 -21.60
CA GLU A 158 -20.06 -6.11 -20.63
C GLU A 158 -19.43 -4.92 -21.37
N GLU A 159 -20.09 -3.77 -21.30
CA GLU A 159 -19.57 -2.52 -21.87
C GLU A 159 -18.36 -2.04 -21.06
N LEU A 160 -17.42 -1.40 -21.76
CA LEU A 160 -16.26 -0.77 -21.13
C LEU A 160 -16.75 0.33 -20.18
N PRO A 161 -16.43 0.28 -18.87
CA PRO A 161 -16.84 1.32 -17.95
C PRO A 161 -16.24 2.68 -18.32
N PRO A 162 -16.96 3.80 -18.04
CA PRO A 162 -16.41 5.12 -18.22
C PRO A 162 -15.19 5.32 -17.31
N ILE A 163 -14.12 5.91 -17.86
CA ILE A 163 -12.89 6.17 -17.14
C ILE A 163 -12.79 7.67 -16.89
N ASP A 164 -12.79 8.04 -15.62
CA ASP A 164 -12.53 9.40 -15.17
C ASP A 164 -11.05 9.59 -14.87
N HIS A 165 -10.51 10.76 -15.20
CA HIS A 165 -9.11 11.09 -14.95
C HIS A 165 -9.02 12.27 -13.99
N GLY A 166 -8.26 12.09 -12.92
CA GLY A 166 -8.03 13.12 -11.91
C GLY A 166 -7.02 14.16 -12.35
N ILE A 167 -6.97 15.27 -11.61
CA ILE A 167 -5.99 16.33 -11.82
C ILE A 167 -4.59 15.80 -11.49
N PRO A 168 -3.61 15.90 -12.41
CA PRO A 168 -2.25 15.49 -12.13
C PRO A 168 -1.61 16.33 -11.03
N ILE A 169 -0.95 15.67 -10.08
CA ILE A 169 -0.11 16.32 -9.07
C ILE A 169 1.34 16.21 -9.53
N THR A 170 2.03 17.35 -9.62
CA THR A 170 3.46 17.39 -9.96
C THR A 170 4.26 17.93 -8.78
N ASP A 171 5.27 17.18 -8.35
CA ASP A 171 6.22 17.56 -7.33
C ASP A 171 7.63 17.08 -7.70
N ARG A 172 8.63 17.97 -7.60
CA ARG A 172 10.03 17.68 -7.95
C ARG A 172 10.20 16.92 -9.28
N ARG A 173 9.41 17.29 -10.30
CA ARG A 173 9.32 16.66 -11.64
C ARG A 173 8.61 15.30 -11.67
N SER A 174 8.34 14.67 -10.53
CA SER A 174 7.42 13.51 -10.45
C SER A 174 6.01 13.98 -10.73
N THR A 175 5.32 13.32 -11.65
CA THR A 175 3.91 13.55 -11.92
C THR A 175 3.13 12.30 -11.57
N PHE A 176 2.01 12.48 -10.88
CA PHE A 176 1.10 11.44 -10.43
C PHE A 176 -0.28 11.78 -10.97
N GLN A 177 -0.98 10.81 -11.55
CA GLN A 177 -2.35 11.00 -12.01
C GLN A 177 -3.18 9.78 -11.65
N ALA A 178 -4.30 10.00 -10.96
CA ALA A 178 -5.27 8.96 -10.69
C ALA A 178 -6.28 8.84 -11.84
N HIS A 179 -6.74 7.61 -12.06
CA HIS A 179 -7.79 7.23 -12.99
C HIS A 179 -8.78 6.36 -12.23
N LEU A 180 -10.07 6.60 -12.43
CA LEU A 180 -11.14 5.93 -11.72
C LEU A 180 -12.12 5.33 -12.72
N ALA A 181 -12.59 4.12 -12.46
CA ALA A 181 -13.64 3.51 -13.24
C ALA A 181 -14.59 2.69 -12.33
N PRO A 182 -15.92 2.82 -12.48
CA PRO A 182 -16.85 1.92 -11.81
C PRO A 182 -16.67 0.51 -12.36
N VAL A 183 -16.64 -0.49 -11.48
CA VAL A 183 -16.48 -1.89 -11.88
C VAL A 183 -17.38 -2.78 -11.04
N VAL A 184 -18.04 -3.74 -11.69
CA VAL A 184 -18.92 -4.73 -11.05
C VAL A 184 -18.41 -6.16 -11.22
N CYS A 185 -17.37 -6.37 -12.04
CA CYS A 185 -16.75 -7.68 -12.22
C CYS A 185 -15.26 -7.59 -12.59
N PRO A 186 -14.46 -8.66 -12.37
CA PRO A 186 -13.04 -8.68 -12.74
C PRO A 186 -12.76 -8.52 -14.23
N LYS A 187 -13.71 -8.85 -15.11
CA LYS A 187 -13.55 -8.66 -16.55
C LYS A 187 -13.50 -7.17 -16.91
N GLN A 188 -14.35 -6.36 -16.28
CA GLN A 188 -14.32 -4.90 -16.44
C GLN A 188 -12.99 -4.28 -15.96
N VAL A 189 -12.41 -4.79 -14.87
CA VAL A 189 -11.05 -4.40 -14.42
C VAL A 189 -10.02 -4.58 -15.54
N LYS A 190 -10.03 -5.76 -16.20
CA LYS A 190 -9.14 -6.04 -17.34
C LYS A 190 -9.40 -5.11 -18.53
N MET A 191 -10.68 -4.81 -18.83
CA MET A 191 -11.06 -3.89 -19.91
C MET A 191 -10.58 -2.46 -19.64
N VAL A 192 -10.73 -1.98 -18.40
CA VAL A 192 -10.27 -0.64 -17.98
C VAL A 192 -8.76 -0.54 -18.09
N LEU A 193 -8.01 -1.53 -17.59
CA LEU A 193 -6.55 -1.57 -17.73
C LEU A 193 -6.14 -1.54 -19.20
N ALA A 194 -6.69 -2.44 -20.03
CA ALA A 194 -6.40 -2.48 -21.46
C ALA A 194 -6.64 -1.12 -22.13
N LYS A 195 -7.76 -0.45 -21.79
CA LYS A 195 -8.07 0.88 -22.32
C LYS A 195 -7.06 1.95 -21.87
N LEU A 196 -6.65 1.93 -20.61
CA LEU A 196 -5.66 2.86 -20.06
C LEU A 196 -4.30 2.69 -20.77
N TYR A 197 -3.88 1.46 -21.03
CA TYR A 197 -2.63 1.14 -21.73
C TYR A 197 -2.64 1.52 -23.23
N GLU A 198 -3.79 1.84 -23.84
CA GLU A 198 -3.82 2.46 -25.18
C GLU A 198 -3.23 3.89 -25.16
N ASN A 199 -3.29 4.57 -24.00
CA ASN A 199 -2.71 5.89 -23.85
C ASN A 199 -1.20 5.78 -23.63
N LYS A 200 -0.43 6.27 -24.61
CA LYS A 200 1.05 6.24 -24.58
C LYS A 200 1.64 6.81 -23.29
N LYS A 201 1.04 7.84 -22.69
CA LYS A 201 1.56 8.45 -21.45
C LYS A 201 1.45 7.52 -20.24
N ILE A 202 0.37 6.73 -20.18
CA ILE A 202 0.11 5.77 -19.11
C ILE A 202 0.95 4.52 -19.34
N ALA A 203 0.96 4.01 -20.58
CA ALA A 203 1.78 2.85 -20.94
C ALA A 203 3.28 3.09 -20.78
N SER A 204 3.75 4.32 -20.94
CA SER A 204 5.14 4.70 -20.69
C SER A 204 5.40 5.23 -19.28
N ALA A 205 4.40 5.22 -18.39
CA ALA A 205 4.61 5.57 -16.99
C ALA A 205 5.54 4.54 -16.34
N THR A 206 6.28 4.96 -15.32
CA THR A 206 7.22 4.07 -14.61
C THR A 206 6.49 3.02 -13.80
N HIS A 207 5.34 3.39 -13.21
CA HIS A 207 4.46 2.47 -12.50
C HIS A 207 3.00 2.90 -12.70
N ASN A 208 2.13 1.92 -12.90
CA ASN A 208 0.68 2.03 -12.98
C ASN A 208 0.06 1.18 -11.86
N ILE A 209 0.14 1.70 -10.64
CA ILE A 209 -0.36 1.04 -9.43
C ILE A 209 -1.88 1.01 -9.49
N TYR A 210 -2.52 -0.09 -9.10
CA TYR A 210 -3.97 -0.11 -9.02
C TYR A 210 -4.51 -0.90 -7.83
N ALA A 211 -5.75 -0.58 -7.46
CA ALA A 211 -6.55 -1.37 -6.54
C ALA A 211 -8.02 -1.30 -6.98
N TYR A 212 -8.78 -2.35 -6.69
CA TYR A 212 -10.22 -2.35 -6.91
C TYR A 212 -10.96 -3.04 -5.76
N ARG A 213 -12.22 -2.65 -5.56
CA ARG A 213 -13.11 -3.28 -4.58
C ARG A 213 -14.49 -3.43 -5.20
N ILE A 214 -14.95 -4.66 -5.37
CA ILE A 214 -16.26 -5.00 -5.93
C ILE A 214 -17.06 -5.69 -4.83
N TYR A 215 -18.25 -5.18 -4.53
CA TYR A 215 -19.11 -5.74 -3.50
C TYR A 215 -19.98 -6.85 -4.09
N CYS A 216 -19.84 -8.07 -3.58
CA CYS A 216 -20.66 -9.20 -3.99
C CYS A 216 -21.88 -9.32 -3.07
N GLU A 217 -23.05 -8.87 -3.52
CA GLU A 217 -24.29 -8.93 -2.75
C GLU A 217 -24.65 -10.37 -2.31
N ASP A 218 -24.42 -11.36 -3.18
CA ASP A 218 -24.76 -12.77 -2.91
C ASP A 218 -24.01 -13.36 -1.71
N LYS A 219 -22.74 -12.97 -1.55
CA LYS A 219 -21.86 -13.50 -0.51
C LYS A 219 -21.72 -12.54 0.67
N GLN A 220 -22.22 -11.32 0.55
CA GLN A 220 -21.99 -10.22 1.51
C GLN A 220 -20.50 -9.98 1.77
N THR A 221 -19.65 -10.15 0.76
CA THR A 221 -18.18 -9.99 0.83
C THR A 221 -17.65 -9.11 -0.28
N PHE A 222 -16.43 -8.62 -0.14
CA PHE A 222 -15.72 -7.91 -1.20
C PHE A 222 -14.83 -8.85 -2.03
N LEU A 223 -14.88 -8.69 -3.34
CA LEU A 223 -13.85 -9.13 -4.26
C LEU A 223 -12.92 -7.94 -4.50
N GLN A 224 -11.72 -8.01 -3.94
CA GLN A 224 -10.76 -6.92 -3.97
C GLN A 224 -9.35 -7.45 -4.20
N ASP A 225 -8.54 -6.67 -4.89
CA ASP A 225 -7.15 -7.00 -5.23
C ASP A 225 -6.38 -5.72 -5.53
N CYS A 226 -5.05 -5.81 -5.55
CA CYS A 226 -4.16 -4.69 -5.83
C CYS A 226 -2.86 -5.11 -6.52
N GLU A 227 -2.24 -4.17 -7.23
CA GLU A 227 -0.97 -4.37 -7.93
C GLU A 227 -0.08 -3.16 -7.73
N ASP A 228 1.18 -3.44 -7.39
CA ASP A 228 2.22 -2.45 -7.11
C ASP A 228 2.89 -1.95 -8.39
N ASP A 229 2.92 -2.78 -9.45
CA ASP A 229 3.65 -2.54 -10.70
C ASP A 229 5.13 -2.16 -10.44
N GLY A 230 5.76 -2.78 -9.45
CA GLY A 230 7.15 -2.50 -9.05
C GLY A 230 7.36 -1.29 -8.14
N GLU A 231 6.30 -0.59 -7.73
CA GLU A 231 6.35 0.35 -6.59
C GLU A 231 5.93 -0.40 -5.32
N THR A 232 6.91 -1.02 -4.66
CA THR A 232 6.70 -1.87 -3.48
C THR A 232 5.77 -1.22 -2.45
N ALA A 233 4.75 -1.97 -2.04
CA ALA A 233 3.69 -1.63 -1.09
C ALA A 233 2.67 -0.56 -1.53
N ALA A 234 2.78 0.04 -2.73
CA ALA A 234 1.85 1.11 -3.12
C ALA A 234 0.42 0.63 -3.41
N GLY A 235 0.25 -0.56 -4.00
CA GLY A 235 -1.03 -1.18 -4.29
C GLY A 235 -1.77 -1.54 -3.01
N GLY A 236 -1.10 -2.17 -2.05
CA GLY A 236 -1.66 -2.45 -0.73
C GLY A 236 -2.08 -1.17 0.01
N ARG A 237 -1.24 -0.13 -0.02
CA ARG A 237 -1.56 1.20 0.55
C ARG A 237 -2.77 1.85 -0.11
N LEU A 238 -2.89 1.71 -1.43
CA LEU A 238 -4.00 2.25 -2.21
C LEU A 238 -5.31 1.50 -1.91
N LEU A 239 -5.25 0.17 -1.86
CA LEU A 239 -6.40 -0.66 -1.47
C LEU A 239 -6.87 -0.29 -0.06
N HIS A 240 -5.92 -0.15 0.87
CA HIS A 240 -6.22 0.23 2.24
C HIS A 240 -6.88 1.61 2.35
N LEU A 241 -6.42 2.59 1.56
CA LEU A 241 -7.09 3.89 1.46
C LEU A 241 -8.55 3.74 1.00
N MET A 242 -8.84 2.86 0.04
CA MET A 242 -10.21 2.60 -0.42
C MET A 242 -11.05 1.89 0.65
N GLU A 243 -10.45 1.02 1.46
CA GLU A 243 -11.06 0.39 2.64
C GLU A 243 -11.53 1.41 3.66
N ILE A 244 -10.60 2.27 4.08
CA ILE A 244 -10.84 3.39 4.99
C ILE A 244 -12.00 4.26 4.49
N LEU A 245 -12.00 4.60 3.20
CA LEU A 245 -13.01 5.48 2.62
C LEU A 245 -14.36 4.77 2.38
N ASN A 246 -14.49 3.49 2.76
CA ASN A 246 -15.65 2.62 2.53
C ASN A 246 -16.14 2.68 1.07
N VAL A 247 -15.19 2.73 0.15
CA VAL A 247 -15.44 2.83 -1.28
C VAL A 247 -15.78 1.44 -1.83
N ARG A 248 -16.78 1.36 -2.71
CA ARG A 248 -17.30 0.12 -3.30
C ARG A 248 -17.48 0.27 -4.81
N ASP A 249 -17.44 -0.87 -5.49
CA ASP A 249 -17.73 -1.05 -6.93
C ASP A 249 -16.92 -0.13 -7.84
N VAL A 250 -15.63 0.00 -7.53
CA VAL A 250 -14.73 0.91 -8.24
C VAL A 250 -13.30 0.38 -8.29
N MET A 251 -12.60 0.77 -9.36
CA MET A 251 -11.18 0.60 -9.57
C MET A 251 -10.51 1.96 -9.59
N VAL A 252 -9.34 2.07 -8.95
CA VAL A 252 -8.47 3.23 -9.03
C VAL A 252 -7.10 2.79 -9.55
N VAL A 253 -6.59 3.50 -10.54
CA VAL A 253 -5.24 3.34 -11.09
C VAL A 253 -4.47 4.64 -10.90
N VAL A 254 -3.25 4.60 -10.38
CA VAL A 254 -2.39 5.77 -10.23
C VAL A 254 -1.12 5.58 -11.07
N SER A 255 -1.01 6.38 -12.12
CA SER A 255 0.13 6.40 -13.03
C SER A 255 1.20 7.38 -12.52
N ARG A 256 2.47 6.98 -12.45
CA ARG A 256 3.59 7.85 -12.01
C ARG A 256 4.86 7.71 -12.86
N VAL A 257 5.73 8.73 -12.84
CA VAL A 257 6.96 8.77 -13.69
C VAL A 257 8.31 8.94 -12.94
N LEU A 258 8.37 9.51 -11.73
CA LEU A 258 9.67 9.70 -11.04
C LEU A 258 9.62 9.38 -9.54
N LEU A 259 10.75 8.88 -9.03
CA LEU A 259 10.98 8.48 -7.64
C LEU A 259 11.33 9.66 -6.74
N GLY A 260 10.69 9.70 -5.57
CA GLY A 260 11.02 10.61 -4.48
C GLY A 260 10.53 10.04 -3.14
N PRO A 261 11.01 10.56 -2.00
CA PRO A 261 10.57 10.12 -0.67
C PRO A 261 9.07 10.34 -0.42
N ASP A 262 8.50 11.42 -0.96
CA ASP A 262 7.10 11.83 -0.74
C ASP A 262 6.10 11.14 -1.70
N ARG A 263 6.55 10.18 -2.51
CA ARG A 263 5.73 9.60 -3.59
C ARG A 263 4.45 8.93 -3.11
N PHE A 264 4.49 8.23 -1.97
CA PHE A 264 3.30 7.56 -1.42
C PHE A 264 2.22 8.56 -0.97
N LYS A 265 2.64 9.71 -0.45
CA LYS A 265 1.72 10.82 -0.12
C LYS A 265 0.98 11.28 -1.38
N HIS A 266 1.69 11.47 -2.50
CA HIS A 266 1.08 11.92 -3.75
C HIS A 266 0.18 10.86 -4.38
N ILE A 267 0.56 9.57 -4.32
CA ILE A 267 -0.27 8.45 -4.78
C ILE A 267 -1.62 8.45 -4.05
N ASN A 268 -1.58 8.47 -2.72
CA ASN A 268 -2.79 8.45 -1.89
C ASN A 268 -3.64 9.72 -2.08
N ASN A 269 -2.99 10.89 -2.19
CA ASN A 269 -3.71 12.14 -2.40
C ASN A 269 -4.40 12.19 -3.77
N CYS A 270 -3.75 11.73 -4.84
CA CYS A 270 -4.39 11.66 -6.17
C CYS A 270 -5.63 10.75 -6.13
N ALA A 271 -5.50 9.57 -5.54
CA ALA A 271 -6.59 8.61 -5.41
C ALA A 271 -7.74 9.16 -4.56
N ARG A 272 -7.45 9.73 -3.39
CA ARG A 272 -8.46 10.37 -2.53
C ARG A 272 -9.19 11.49 -3.25
N ASN A 273 -8.46 12.36 -3.94
CA ASN A 273 -9.04 13.51 -4.63
C ASN A 273 -10.08 13.08 -5.68
N ILE A 274 -9.75 12.10 -6.52
CA ILE A 274 -10.69 11.64 -7.55
C ILE A 274 -11.89 10.89 -6.94
N LEU A 275 -11.68 10.11 -5.88
CA LEU A 275 -12.76 9.42 -5.17
C LEU A 275 -13.76 10.41 -4.54
N VAL A 276 -13.25 11.49 -3.95
CA VAL A 276 -14.08 12.57 -3.39
C VAL A 276 -14.78 13.35 -4.50
N GLU A 277 -14.06 13.74 -5.55
CA GLU A 277 -14.60 14.48 -6.69
C GLU A 277 -15.76 13.73 -7.37
N LYS A 278 -15.64 12.39 -7.44
CA LYS A 278 -16.64 11.50 -8.04
C LYS A 278 -17.67 10.95 -7.04
N ASN A 279 -17.69 11.47 -5.81
CA ASN A 279 -18.65 11.13 -4.75
C ASN A 279 -18.68 9.65 -4.35
N TYR A 280 -17.55 8.94 -4.41
CA TYR A 280 -17.44 7.56 -3.91
C TYR A 280 -17.24 7.49 -2.39
N THR A 281 -16.86 8.60 -1.76
CA THR A 281 -16.72 8.71 -0.32
C THR A 281 -18.04 9.13 0.30
N ASN A 282 -18.85 8.15 0.74
CA ASN A 282 -20.09 8.45 1.46
C ASN A 282 -19.74 9.01 2.85
N SER A 283 -20.09 10.27 3.10
CA SER A 283 -20.29 10.74 4.48
C SER A 283 -21.59 10.11 5.01
N PRO A 284 -21.59 9.40 6.14
CA PRO A 284 -22.84 8.99 6.78
C PRO A 284 -23.54 10.24 7.32
N GLY A 285 -24.40 10.86 6.51
CA GLY A 285 -25.25 11.96 6.96
C GLY A 285 -25.62 13.00 5.91
N ASN A 286 -26.50 12.65 4.96
CA ASN A 286 -27.65 13.49 4.60
C ASN A 286 -28.54 12.78 3.56
N SER A 287 -29.27 11.78 4.03
CA SER A 287 -30.53 11.37 3.41
C SER A 287 -31.66 11.68 4.40
N LEU A 288 -31.87 12.97 4.69
CA LEU A 288 -33.20 13.40 5.14
C LEU A 288 -34.09 13.42 3.91
N GLY A 289 -34.88 12.37 3.75
CA GLY A 289 -35.95 12.34 2.77
C GLY A 289 -36.93 13.48 3.00
N SER A 290 -37.20 14.26 1.96
CA SER A 290 -38.44 15.02 1.89
C SER A 290 -39.57 14.05 1.49
N CYS A 291 -40.17 13.41 2.48
CA CYS A 291 -41.57 13.01 2.40
C CYS A 291 -42.39 14.07 3.13
N GLY A 292 -43.30 14.73 2.40
CA GLY A 292 -44.19 15.78 2.89
C GLY A 292 -44.43 16.84 1.84
#